data_AF-A0A5J4Q1E3-F1
#
_entry.id   AF-A0A5J4Q1E3-F1
#
_cell.length_a   1.000
_cell.length_b   1.000
_cell.length_c   1.000
_cell.angle_alpha   90.00
_cell.angle_beta   90.00
_cell.angle_gamma   90.00
#
_symmetry.space_group_name_H-M   'P 1'
#
loop_
_entity.id
_entity.type
_entity.pdbx_description
1 polymer ?
#
loop_
_entity_poly.entity_id
_entity_poly.type
_entity_poly.pdbx_seq_one_letter_code
_entity_poly.pdbx_strand_id
1 'polypeptide(L)' 'MTTMYVFFVDGFEEIEAVTTVDVLKRAGLNVEMISVT' A
#
# COMPACT_ATOMS: atom_id res chain seq x y z
N MET A 1 7.59 11.11 -12.25
CA MET A 1 6.52 10.74 -11.30
C MET A 1 7.13 9.81 -10.27
N THR A 2 6.91 10.06 -8.99
CA THR A 2 7.40 9.19 -7.91
C THR A 2 6.36 8.11 -7.67
N THR A 3 6.78 6.85 -7.71
CA THR A 3 5.92 5.69 -7.41
C THR A 3 6.18 5.23 -5.99
N MET A 4 5.13 5.02 -5.21
CA MET A 4 5.20 4.45 -3.86
C MET A 4 4.95 2.95 -3.92
N TYR A 5 5.80 2.17 -3.27
CA TYR A 5 5.68 0.72 -3.22
C TYR A 5 5.28 0.31 -1.81
N VAL A 6 4.19 -0.45 -1.70
CA VAL A 6 3.69 -1.00 -0.43
C VAL A 6 3.86 -2.51 -0.49
N PHE A 7 4.71 -3.04 0.39
CA PHE A 7 5.02 -4.46 0.46
C PHE A 7 4.19 -5.12 1.56
N PHE A 8 3.45 -6.15 1.19
CA PHE A 8 2.64 -6.98 2.09
C PHE A 8 3.36 -8.30 2.33
N VAL A 9 3.46 -8.70 3.59
CA VAL A 9 4.03 -9.99 4.03
C VAL A 9 2.99 -10.74 4.83
N ASP A 10 3.07 -12.07 4.88
CA ASP A 10 2.14 -12.87 5.67
C ASP A 10 2.05 -12.38 7.13
N GLY A 11 0.81 -12.19 7.60
CA GLY A 11 0.52 -11.71 8.96
C GLY A 11 0.52 -10.19 9.14
N PHE A 12 0.54 -9.40 8.05
CA PHE A 12 0.32 -7.95 8.15
C PHE A 12 -1.06 -7.63 8.76
N GLU A 13 -1.15 -6.49 9.45
CA GLU A 13 -2.42 -6.00 10.01
C GLU A 13 -3.26 -5.34 8.90
N GLU A 14 -4.46 -5.86 8.66
CA GLU A 14 -5.27 -5.54 7.48
C GLU A 14 -5.73 -4.08 7.46
N ILE A 15 -6.12 -3.53 8.61
CA ILE A 15 -6.62 -2.16 8.72
C ILE A 15 -5.47 -1.18 8.45
N GLU A 16 -4.30 -1.38 9.06
CA GLU A 16 -3.12 -0.53 8.88
C GLU A 16 -2.64 -0.55 7.42
N ALA A 17 -2.66 -1.73 6.79
CA ALA A 17 -2.29 -1.94 5.40
C ALA A 17 -3.23 -1.23 4.42
N VAL A 18 -4.51 -1.59 4.45
CA VAL A 18 -5.48 -1.16 3.44
C VAL A 18 -5.87 0.31 3.64
N THR A 19 -5.96 0.78 4.88
CA THR A 19 -6.24 2.21 5.17
C THR A 19 -5.12 3.10 4.67
N THR A 20 -3.85 2.70 4.84
CA THR A 20 -2.71 3.46 4.32
C THR A 20 -2.76 3.56 2.80
N VAL A 21 -3.02 2.46 2.10
CA VAL A 21 -3.16 2.46 0.63
C VAL A 21 -4.32 3.34 0.18
N ASP A 22 -5.48 3.26 0.83
CA ASP A 22 -6.66 4.07 0.49
C ASP A 22 -6.35 5.57 0.57
N VAL A 23 -5.73 6.02 1.66
CA VAL A 23 -5.35 7.43 1.86
C VAL A 23 -4.38 7.90 0.76
N LEU A 24 -3.34 7.12 0.46
CA LEU A 24 -2.34 7.49 -0.55
C LEU A 24 -2.97 7.60 -1.95
N LYS A 25 -3.83 6.66 -2.34
CA LYS A 25 -4.54 6.71 -3.63
C LYS A 25 -5.52 7.88 -3.70
N ARG A 26 -6.24 8.18 -2.63
CA ARG A 26 -7.13 9.36 -2.55
C ARG A 26 -6.37 10.68 -2.64
N ALA A 27 -5.11 10.71 -2.22
CA ALA A 27 -4.21 11.85 -2.40
C ALA A 27 -3.68 11.99 -3.85
N GLY A 28 -4.10 11.13 -4.78
CA GLY A 28 -3.68 11.16 -6.18
C GLY A 28 -2.26 10.63 -6.41
N LEU A 29 -1.70 9.88 -5.45
CA LEU A 29 -0.37 9.31 -5.54
C LEU A 29 -0.39 7.99 -6.32
N ASN A 30 0.68 7.72 -7.07
CA ASN A 30 0.86 6.44 -7.74
C ASN A 30 1.35 5.39 -6.73
N VAL A 31 0.53 4.38 -6.45
CA VAL A 31 0.80 3.36 -5.42
C VAL A 31 0.75 1.96 -6.03
N GLU A 32 1.87 1.26 -5.97
CA GLU A 32 2.02 -0.14 -6.37
C GLU A 32 2.00 -1.03 -5.13
N MET A 33 1.15 -2.06 -5.17
CA MET A 33 0.96 -3.01 -4.09
C MET A 33 1.68 -4.31 -4.44
N ILE A 34 2.62 -4.72 -3.60
CA ILE A 34 3.48 -5.89 -3.85
C ILE A 34 3.24 -6.90 -2.74
N SER A 35 2.85 -8.12 -3.12
CA SER A 35 2.85 -9.26 -2.21
C SER A 35 4.24 -9.89 -2.16
N VAL A 36 4.74 -10.16 -0.96
CA VAL A 36 5.98 -10.86 -0.71
C VAL A 36 5.63 -12.19 -0.04
N THR A 37 5.72 -13.27 -0.81
CA THR A 37 5.51 -14.66 -0.38
C THR A 37 6.86 -15.33 -0.07
#